data_AF-A0A3B8WIR1-F1
#
_entry.id   AF-A0A3B8WIR1-F1
#
_cell.length_a   1.000
_cell.length_b   1.000
_cell.length_c   1.000
_cell.angle_alpha   90.00
_cell.angle_beta   90.00
_cell.angle_gamma   90.00
#
_symmetry.space_group_name_H-M   'P 1'
#
loop_
_entity.id
_entity.type
_entity.pdbx_description
1 polymer ?
#
loop_
_entity_poly.entity_id
_entity_poly.type
_entity_poly.pdbx_seq_one_letter_code
_entity_poly.pdbx_strand_id
1 'polypeptide(L)' 'FESALEAGLAAAGVDVKLLGPMPTPAIAYLTRTFRASAGIVISASHNPHHD' A
#
# COMPACT_ATOMS: atom_id res chain seq x y z
N PHE A 1 2.40 7.28 8.63
CA PHE A 1 2.88 7.07 7.25
C PHE A 1 1.76 6.62 6.32
N GLU A 2 1.09 5.49 6.61
CA GLU A 2 -0.03 4.97 5.80
C GLU A 2 -1.17 6.00 5.61
N SER A 3 -1.60 6.68 6.67
CA SER A 3 -2.65 7.71 6.59
C SER A 3 -2.25 8.98 5.82
N ALA A 4 -0.95 9.31 5.75
CA ALA A 4 -0.48 10.46 4.98
C ALA A 4 -0.47 10.15 3.47
N LEU A 5 -0.10 8.91 3.12
CA LEU A 5 -0.18 8.41 1.76
C LEU A 5 -1.64 8.29 1.30
N GLU A 6 -2.52 7.75 2.16
CA GLU A 6 -3.96 7.69 1.91
C GLU A 6 -4.54 9.09 1.66
N ALA A 7 -4.27 10.05 2.55
CA ALA A 7 -4.77 11.41 2.39
C ALA A 7 -4.31 12.07 1.08
N GLY A 8 -3.06 11.85 0.67
CA GLY A 8 -2.54 12.36 -0.61
C GLY A 8 -3.20 11.72 -1.83
N LEU A 9 -3.42 10.40 -1.80
CA LEU A 9 -4.10 9.68 -2.87
C LEU A 9 -5.59 10.01 -2.95
N ALA A 10 -6.26 10.12 -1.80
CA ALA A 10 -7.65 10.55 -1.73
C ALA A 10 -7.84 11.99 -2.23
N ALA A 11 -6.94 12.91 -1.87
CA ALA A 11 -6.93 14.28 -2.40
C ALA A 11 -6.68 14.32 -3.92
N ALA A 12 -5.95 13.34 -4.47
CA ALA A 12 -5.77 13.17 -5.90
C ALA A 12 -6.97 12.47 -6.60
N GLY A 13 -8.04 12.15 -5.87
CA GLY A 13 -9.25 11.51 -6.40
C GLY A 13 -9.11 10.00 -6.63
N VAL A 14 -8.11 9.36 -6.01
CA VAL A 14 -7.88 7.92 -6.11
C VAL A 14 -8.65 7.19 -4.99
N ASP A 15 -9.39 6.14 -5.35
CA ASP A 15 -10.01 5.24 -4.38
C ASP A 15 -8.94 4.32 -3.76
N VAL A 16 -8.77 4.43 -2.43
CA VAL A 16 -7.74 3.71 -1.67
C VAL A 16 -8.39 2.69 -0.75
N LYS A 17 -7.99 1.43 -0.87
CA LYS A 17 -8.40 0.36 0.06
C LYS A 17 -7.25 -0.02 0.97
N LEU A 18 -7.41 0.24 2.27
CA LEU A 18 -6.48 -0.20 3.29
C LEU A 18 -6.73 -1.68 3.61
N LEU A 19 -5.77 -2.53 3.27
CA LEU A 19 -5.83 -3.98 3.48
C LEU A 19 -5.20 -4.42 4.82
N GLY A 20 -4.63 -3.47 5.57
CA GLY A 20 -3.87 -3.75 6.79
C GLY A 20 -2.52 -4.43 6.52
N PRO A 21 -1.85 -4.95 7.55
CA PRO A 21 -0.53 -5.58 7.42
C PRO A 21 -0.60 -6.82 6.51
N MET A 22 -0.02 -6.73 5.33
CA MET A 22 0.00 -7.81 4.33
C MET A 22 1.41 -7.98 3.75
N PRO A 23 1.86 -9.22 3.48
CA PRO A 23 3.12 -9.46 2.79
C PRO A 23 3.14 -8.82 1.39
N THR A 24 4.31 -8.35 0.93
CA THR A 24 4.52 -7.81 -0.43
C THR A 24 3.91 -8.68 -1.56
N PRO A 25 4.07 -10.03 -1.57
CA PRO A 25 3.47 -10.84 -2.62
C PRO A 25 1.93 -10.87 -2.57
N ALA A 26 1.33 -10.70 -1.40
CA ALA A 26 -0.12 -10.65 -1.25
C ALA A 26 -0.70 -9.37 -1.87
N ILE A 27 -0.04 -8.23 -1.68
CA ILE A 27 -0.45 -6.97 -2.32
C ILE A 27 -0.33 -7.08 -3.85
N ALA A 28 0.76 -7.68 -4.37
CA ALA A 28 0.92 -7.89 -5.80
C ALA A 28 -0.21 -8.75 -6.40
N TYR A 29 -0.64 -9.80 -5.69
CA TYR A 29 -1.75 -10.65 -6.10
C TYR A 29 -3.10 -9.89 -6.09
N LEU A 30 -3.36 -9.13 -5.03
CA LEU A 30 -4.62 -8.39 -4.87
C LEU A 30 -4.74 -7.22 -5.85
N THR A 31 -3.66 -6.52 -6.17
CA THR A 31 -3.64 -5.50 -7.22
C THR A 31 -4.13 -6.08 -8.55
N ARG A 32 -3.65 -7.28 -8.91
CA ARG A 32 -4.06 -7.95 -10.14
C ARG A 32 -5.49 -8.47 -10.08
N THR A 33 -5.88 -9.03 -8.94
CA THR A 33 -7.22 -9.62 -8.72
C THR A 33 -8.31 -8.55 -8.72
N PHE A 34 -8.07 -7.41 -8.06
CA PHE A 34 -9.01 -6.29 -8.00
C PHE A 34 -8.95 -5.37 -9.22
N ARG A 35 -8.10 -5.69 -10.22
CA ARG A 35 -7.84 -4.81 -11.38
C ARG A 35 -7.49 -3.38 -10.95
N ALA A 36 -6.77 -3.24 -9.85
CA ALA A 36 -6.33 -1.95 -9.34
C ALA A 36 -5.21 -1.40 -10.22
N SER A 37 -5.18 -0.08 -10.39
CA SER A 37 -4.14 0.60 -11.18
C SER A 37 -2.75 0.53 -10.54
N ALA A 38 -2.67 0.38 -9.22
CA ALA A 38 -1.42 0.26 -8.47
C ALA A 38 -1.61 -0.53 -7.17
N GLY A 39 -0.51 -1.08 -6.64
CA GLY A 39 -0.40 -1.67 -5.31
C GLY A 39 0.76 -1.03 -4.58
N ILE A 40 0.51 -0.52 -3.36
CA ILE A 40 1.54 0.13 -2.55
C ILE A 40 1.80 -0.72 -1.31
N VAL A 41 3.07 -0.99 -1.05
CA VAL A 41 3.53 -1.72 0.13
C VAL A 41 4.45 -0.80 0.91
N ILE A 42 4.02 -0.40 2.11
CA ILE A 42 4.89 0.32 3.05
C ILE A 42 5.59 -0.73 3.90
N SER A 43 6.82 -1.09 3.53
CA SER A 43 7.63 -2.06 4.27
C SER A 43 9.10 -1.66 4.27
N ALA A 44 9.75 -1.85 5.41
CA ALA A 44 11.20 -1.78 5.54
C ALA A 44 11.89 -3.09 5.09
N SER A 45 11.14 -4.10 4.63
CA SER A 45 11.61 -5.46 4.30
C SER A 45 12.48 -6.06 5.41
N HIS A 46 13.80 -5.91 5.35
CA HIS A 46 14.76 -6.41 6.34
C HIS A 46 15.53 -5.29 7.06
N ASN A 47 15.19 -4.02 6.82
CA ASN A 47 15.90 -2.90 7.44
C ASN A 47 15.62 -2.85 8.95
N PRO A 48 16.66 -2.61 9.77
CA PRO A 48 16.49 -2.35 11.19
C PRO A 48 15.57 -1.14 11.40
N HIS A 49 14.77 -1.15 12.47
CA HIS A 49 13.90 -0.02 12.83
C HIS A 49 14.66 1.26 13.19
N HIS A 50 15.99 1.17 13.35
CA HIS A 50 16.89 2.30 13.51
C HIS A 50 17.39 2.75 12.14
N ASP A 51 16.51 3.43 11.41
CA ASP A 51 16.81 4.38 10.35
C ASP A 51 15.78 5.54 10.48
#